data_AF-A1D8K2-F1
#
_entry.id   AF-A1D8K2-F1
#
_cell.length_a   1.000
_cell.length_b   1.000
_cell.length_c   1.000
_cell.angle_alpha   90.00
_cell.angle_beta   90.00
_cell.angle_gamma   90.00
#
_symmetry.space_group_name_H-M   'P 1'
#
loop_
_entity.id
_entity.type
_entity.pdbx_description
1 polymer ?
#
loop_
_entity_poly.entity_id
_entity_poly.type
_entity_poly.pdbx_seq_one_letter_code
_entity_poly.pdbx_strand_id
1 'polypeptide(L)'
;MDRSLLTDTELQLTRERNLKYRGTAKVYINQIVAHPSISRGLDPKNVERLCKVFSRDRCRRLGVRNHVTAIVSRQHLEMALTSAGVSTVALMTNPPDQYPLLDFPVGQVQCLHGQHHLKAAEELLPPSDQWWTVDLYLDDISSDLQAALVDKYLNEKVPSDGEVYLKVRQYQYEGNARFEERWMARLTANKAKRFRQLTSRVDVRAAFDRLRIIPALLLQGMKFGSIPRALATNCYEEMVHGLGSLLESWSYYVRGDRAKMLKVDPHTVETLQGLAPSVSVKDAKVVKGLVLSGEVFSKFTSSERKAIWKRLKRRRNIIPSLYTFFQNMWYLEACANCMKRLVNPCQRYPSVKSAFLGAFQMGPNNDDCLIQSSEMDFRHQRGPQSIRAEFGYRQLWLYAMRHYPQIP
;
A
#
# COMPACT_ATOMS: atom_id res chain seq x y z
N MET A 1 7.65 19.66 0.13
CA MET A 1 7.01 19.17 1.37
C MET A 1 5.52 19.42 1.22
N ASP A 2 4.74 18.42 0.80
CA ASP A 2 3.31 18.57 0.59
C ASP A 2 2.57 18.41 1.93
N ARG A 3 2.00 19.51 2.44
CA ARG A 3 1.03 19.48 3.53
C ARG A 3 -0.24 18.80 3.02
N SER A 4 -0.71 17.80 3.77
CA SER A 4 -1.98 17.09 3.58
C SER A 4 -1.97 16.00 2.50
N LEU A 5 -1.51 14.79 2.86
CA LEU A 5 -1.91 13.53 2.23
C LEU A 5 -3.11 12.87 2.94
N LEU A 6 -3.41 13.32 4.15
CA LEU A 6 -4.51 12.84 5.00
C LEU A 6 -5.64 13.86 4.95
N THR A 7 -6.89 13.42 4.87
CA THR A 7 -8.04 14.32 5.07
C THR A 7 -8.04 14.87 6.50
N ASP A 8 -8.70 16.00 6.75
CA ASP A 8 -8.80 16.56 8.10
C ASP A 8 -9.42 15.56 9.09
N THR A 9 -10.36 14.75 8.61
CA THR A 9 -10.97 13.64 9.35
C THR A 9 -9.95 12.54 9.70
N GLU A 10 -9.07 12.15 8.77
CA GLU A 10 -8.02 11.17 9.05
C GLU A 10 -6.98 11.69 10.05
N LEU A 11 -6.62 12.98 9.96
CA LEU A 11 -5.73 13.63 10.92
C LEU A 11 -6.36 13.68 12.32
N GLN A 12 -7.65 14.02 12.42
CA GLN A 12 -8.39 14.06 13.67
C GLN A 12 -8.47 12.67 14.31
N LEU A 13 -8.84 11.65 13.53
CA LEU A 13 -8.87 10.27 13.99
C LEU A 13 -7.51 9.74 14.46
N THR A 14 -6.43 10.15 13.80
CA THR A 14 -5.08 9.79 14.23
C THR A 14 -4.71 10.47 15.53
N ARG A 15 -4.95 11.79 15.66
CA ARG A 15 -4.67 12.53 16.89
C ARG A 15 -5.40 11.93 18.08
N GLU A 16 -6.69 11.65 17.87
CA GLU A 16 -7.51 10.99 18.87
C GLU A 16 -6.96 9.60 19.20
N ARG A 17 -6.64 8.76 18.20
CA ARG A 17 -6.08 7.43 18.43
C ARG A 17 -4.81 7.49 19.28
N ASN A 18 -3.89 8.40 18.97
CA ASN A 18 -2.64 8.55 19.71
C ASN A 18 -2.90 9.03 21.15
N LEU A 19 -3.89 9.91 21.34
CA LEU A 19 -4.25 10.44 22.64
C LEU A 19 -5.01 9.43 23.51
N LYS A 20 -5.81 8.55 22.91
CA LYS A 20 -6.66 7.58 23.62
C LYS A 20 -5.98 6.25 23.85
N TYR A 21 -4.95 5.94 23.08
CA TYR A 21 -4.15 4.75 23.28
C TYR A 21 -3.36 4.82 24.59
N ARG A 22 -3.39 3.76 25.39
CA ARG A 22 -2.76 3.70 26.74
C ARG A 22 -1.68 2.64 26.89
N GLY A 23 -1.45 1.82 25.86
CA GLY A 23 -0.39 0.82 25.84
C GLY A 23 -0.90 -0.60 25.80
N THR A 24 -0.01 -1.55 26.04
CA THR A 24 -0.31 -2.99 25.96
C THR A 24 -0.03 -3.68 27.27
N ALA A 25 -0.94 -4.58 27.64
CA ALA A 25 -0.82 -5.43 28.80
C ALA A 25 -1.22 -6.87 28.46
N LYS A 26 -0.86 -7.79 29.35
CA LYS A 26 -1.49 -9.10 29.46
C LYS A 26 -2.73 -8.94 30.34
N VAL A 27 -3.85 -9.50 29.93
CA VAL A 27 -5.12 -9.47 30.67
C VAL A 27 -5.73 -10.87 30.63
N TYR A 28 -6.34 -11.30 31.73
CA TYR A 28 -7.02 -12.60 31.75
C TYR A 28 -8.24 -12.61 30.82
N ILE A 29 -8.42 -13.70 30.09
CA ILE A 29 -9.46 -13.79 29.04
C ILE A 29 -10.85 -13.61 29.62
N ASN A 30 -11.11 -14.15 30.81
CA ASN A 30 -12.40 -14.05 31.51
C ASN A 30 -12.76 -12.62 31.95
N GLN A 31 -11.81 -11.67 31.93
CA GLN A 31 -12.04 -10.26 32.26
C GLN A 31 -12.45 -9.42 31.05
N ILE A 32 -12.29 -9.99 29.86
CA ILE A 32 -12.49 -9.31 28.58
C ILE A 32 -13.88 -9.70 28.05
N VAL A 33 -14.76 -8.71 27.94
CA VAL A 33 -16.12 -8.91 27.40
C VAL A 33 -16.27 -8.29 26.03
N ALA A 34 -17.14 -8.85 25.20
CA ALA A 34 -17.48 -8.28 23.91
C ALA A 34 -18.13 -6.89 24.09
N HIS A 35 -17.66 -5.88 23.36
CA HIS A 35 -18.30 -4.59 23.34
C HIS A 35 -19.70 -4.67 22.66
N PRO A 36 -20.76 -4.04 23.20
CA PRO A 36 -22.13 -4.17 22.68
C PRO A 36 -22.33 -3.77 21.21
N SER A 37 -21.50 -2.84 20.71
CA SER A 37 -21.55 -2.39 19.31
C SER A 37 -21.07 -3.42 18.29
N ILE A 38 -20.51 -4.56 18.73
CA ILE A 38 -20.11 -5.66 17.85
C ILE A 38 -21.30 -6.59 17.69
N SER A 39 -22.15 -6.30 16.71
CA SER A 39 -23.41 -7.03 16.48
C SER A 39 -23.24 -8.42 15.82
N ARG A 40 -22.02 -8.90 15.56
CA ARG A 40 -21.80 -10.22 14.96
C ARG A 40 -21.47 -11.25 16.04
N GLY A 41 -22.24 -12.32 16.09
CA GLY A 41 -21.87 -13.53 16.82
C GLY A 41 -20.55 -14.11 16.29
N LEU A 42 -19.85 -14.85 17.15
CA LEU A 42 -18.64 -15.59 16.79
C LEU A 42 -18.93 -16.53 15.61
N ASP A 43 -18.04 -16.56 14.62
CA ASP A 43 -18.10 -17.49 13.49
C ASP A 43 -17.34 -18.77 13.87
N PRO A 44 -18.03 -19.90 14.08
CA PRO A 44 -17.39 -21.14 14.52
C PRO A 44 -16.28 -21.61 13.56
N LYS A 45 -16.46 -21.43 12.24
CA LYS A 45 -15.46 -21.88 11.24
C LYS A 45 -14.14 -21.12 11.39
N ASN A 46 -14.24 -19.86 11.77
CA ASN A 46 -13.09 -18.99 11.92
C ASN A 46 -12.37 -19.21 13.26
N VAL A 47 -13.13 -19.49 14.33
CA VAL A 47 -12.57 -19.98 15.60
C VAL A 47 -11.80 -21.28 15.37
N GLU A 48 -12.40 -22.26 14.70
CA GLU A 48 -11.75 -23.55 14.41
C GLU A 48 -10.46 -23.38 13.59
N ARG A 49 -10.48 -22.49 12.59
CA ARG A 49 -9.30 -22.12 11.81
C ARG A 49 -8.20 -21.54 12.70
N LEU A 50 -8.54 -20.63 13.62
CA LEU A 50 -7.58 -20.04 14.56
C LEU A 50 -7.04 -21.08 15.55
N CYS A 51 -7.87 -21.98 16.09
CA CYS A 51 -7.43 -23.09 16.94
C CYS A 51 -6.35 -23.94 16.22
N LYS A 52 -6.56 -24.27 14.94
CA LYS A 52 -5.57 -24.99 14.11
C LYS A 52 -4.28 -24.20 13.92
N VAL A 53 -4.36 -22.90 13.70
CA VAL A 53 -3.18 -22.01 13.55
C VAL A 53 -2.41 -21.93 14.87
N PHE A 54 -3.10 -21.70 15.97
CA PHE A 54 -2.53 -21.56 17.31
C PHE A 54 -1.84 -22.85 17.78
N SER A 55 -2.45 -24.01 17.49
CA SER A 55 -1.85 -25.32 17.76
C SER A 55 -0.51 -25.50 17.01
N ARG A 56 -0.42 -25.06 15.75
CA ARG A 56 0.78 -25.20 14.92
C ARG A 56 1.88 -24.19 15.28
N ASP A 57 1.49 -22.94 15.56
CA ASP A 57 2.43 -21.83 15.80
C ASP A 57 2.80 -21.63 17.29
N ARG A 58 2.33 -22.51 18.19
CA ARG A 58 2.52 -22.41 19.65
C ARG A 58 1.97 -21.11 20.25
N CYS A 59 0.77 -20.70 19.85
CA CYS A 59 0.04 -19.56 20.43
C CYS A 59 0.95 -18.34 20.67
N ARG A 60 1.53 -17.75 19.61
CA ARG A 60 2.42 -16.57 19.71
C ARG A 60 1.67 -15.33 20.22
N ARG A 61 1.23 -15.32 21.48
CA ARG A 61 0.38 -14.32 22.14
C ARG A 61 1.00 -12.92 22.12
N LEU A 62 2.31 -12.86 22.32
CA LEU A 62 3.13 -11.64 22.27
C LEU A 62 3.34 -11.11 20.85
N GLY A 63 2.95 -11.88 19.82
CA GLY A 63 3.05 -11.44 18.44
C GLY A 63 1.97 -10.41 18.15
N VAL A 64 2.36 -9.23 17.67
CA VAL A 64 1.46 -8.09 17.41
C VAL A 64 0.24 -8.43 16.52
N ARG A 65 0.35 -9.48 15.68
CA ARG A 65 -0.77 -10.01 14.88
C ARG A 65 -1.91 -10.60 15.70
N ASN A 66 -1.58 -11.15 16.86
CA ASN A 66 -2.50 -11.85 17.74
C ASN A 66 -3.06 -10.93 18.83
N HIS A 67 -2.60 -9.68 18.94
CA HIS A 67 -3.12 -8.75 19.95
C HIS A 67 -4.60 -8.44 19.73
N VAL A 68 -5.34 -8.42 20.83
CA VAL A 68 -6.74 -7.98 20.91
C VAL A 68 -6.77 -6.47 21.14
N THR A 69 -7.82 -5.79 20.70
CA THR A 69 -8.01 -4.36 20.95
C THR A 69 -9.24 -4.16 21.81
N ALA A 70 -9.09 -3.44 22.91
CA ALA A 70 -10.14 -3.22 23.89
C ALA A 70 -10.15 -1.77 24.40
N ILE A 71 -11.31 -1.36 24.91
CA ILE A 71 -11.49 -0.10 25.64
C ILE A 71 -11.68 -0.37 27.13
N VAL A 72 -11.24 0.60 27.95
CA VAL A 72 -11.34 0.56 29.41
C VAL A 72 -11.49 1.98 29.95
N SER A 73 -12.24 2.13 31.04
CA SER A 73 -12.37 3.44 31.70
C SER A 73 -11.05 3.87 32.32
N ARG A 74 -10.83 5.18 32.42
CA ARG A 74 -9.61 5.72 33.06
C ARG A 74 -9.44 5.22 34.49
N GLN A 75 -10.53 5.23 35.26
CA GLN A 75 -10.53 4.79 36.66
C GLN A 75 -10.13 3.32 36.80
N HIS A 76 -10.71 2.43 35.97
CA HIS A 76 -10.38 1.00 36.01
C HIS A 76 -8.92 0.73 35.62
N LEU A 77 -8.41 1.45 34.62
CA LEU A 77 -7.01 1.34 34.22
C LEU A 77 -6.05 1.80 35.33
N GLU A 78 -6.34 2.92 35.99
CA GLU A 78 -5.53 3.45 37.09
C GLU A 78 -5.52 2.51 38.30
N MET A 79 -6.66 1.90 38.65
CA MET A 79 -6.73 0.91 39.72
C MET A 79 -5.92 -0.35 39.41
N ALA A 80 -6.05 -0.90 38.19
CA ALA A 80 -5.29 -2.07 37.77
C ALA A 80 -3.78 -1.80 37.75
N LEU A 81 -3.37 -0.62 37.29
CA LEU A 81 -1.96 -0.19 37.29
C LEU A 81 -1.40 -0.04 38.69
N THR A 82 -2.18 0.55 39.61
CA THR A 82 -1.78 0.71 41.01
C THR A 82 -1.63 -0.64 41.70
N SER A 83 -2.58 -1.56 41.47
CA SER A 83 -2.53 -2.93 42.00
C SER A 83 -1.31 -3.70 41.49
N ALA A 84 -0.98 -3.55 40.22
CA ALA A 84 0.18 -4.19 39.61
C ALA A 84 1.53 -3.50 39.94
N GLY A 85 1.51 -2.30 40.53
CA GLY A 85 2.72 -1.49 40.75
C GLY A 85 3.38 -1.01 39.46
N VAL A 86 2.62 -0.81 38.39
CA VAL A 86 3.13 -0.50 37.04
C VAL A 86 2.74 0.92 36.63
N SER A 87 3.68 1.66 36.04
CA SER A 87 3.39 3.00 35.52
C SER A 87 2.69 2.95 34.17
N THR A 88 1.90 3.98 33.84
CA THR A 88 1.30 4.15 32.50
C THR A 88 2.34 4.18 31.39
N VAL A 89 3.53 4.72 31.67
CA VAL A 89 4.65 4.77 30.71
C VAL A 89 5.14 3.36 30.36
N ALA A 90 5.21 2.45 31.35
CA ALA A 90 5.66 1.09 31.12
C ALA A 90 4.77 0.33 30.12
N LEU A 91 3.44 0.57 30.13
CA LEU A 91 2.53 0.00 29.13
C LEU A 91 2.86 0.43 27.69
N MET A 92 3.48 1.61 27.54
CA MET A 92 3.82 2.20 26.26
C MET A 92 5.21 1.82 25.78
N THR A 93 6.16 1.60 26.71
CA THR A 93 7.59 1.43 26.42
C THR A 93 8.08 -0.02 26.54
N ASN A 94 7.40 -0.88 27.30
CA ASN A 94 7.91 -2.23 27.56
C ASN A 94 7.96 -3.06 26.27
N PRO A 95 9.04 -3.86 26.07
CA PRO A 95 9.09 -4.83 24.99
C PRO A 95 8.11 -5.99 25.25
N PRO A 96 7.74 -6.77 24.21
CA PRO A 96 6.69 -7.79 24.33
C PRO A 96 6.90 -8.85 25.43
N ASP A 97 8.13 -9.23 25.70
CA ASP A 97 8.52 -10.15 26.78
C ASP A 97 8.22 -9.59 28.18
N GLN A 98 8.15 -8.27 28.31
CA GLN A 98 7.97 -7.54 29.57
C GLN A 98 6.61 -6.85 29.69
N TYR A 99 5.63 -7.25 28.89
CA TYR A 99 4.27 -6.74 29.07
C TYR A 99 3.73 -7.12 30.46
N PRO A 100 3.24 -6.12 31.24
CA PRO A 100 2.73 -6.36 32.58
C PRO A 100 1.42 -7.13 32.51
N LEU A 101 1.16 -7.97 33.51
CA LEU A 101 -0.13 -8.61 33.71
C LEU A 101 -0.98 -7.67 34.55
N LEU A 102 -2.08 -7.19 33.98
CA LEU A 102 -3.05 -6.34 34.67
C LEU A 102 -4.27 -7.17 35.02
N ASP A 103 -4.71 -7.04 36.26
CA ASP A 103 -5.90 -7.68 36.79
C ASP A 103 -7.06 -6.69 36.83
N PHE A 104 -8.12 -7.01 36.10
CA PHE A 104 -9.33 -6.21 36.04
C PHE A 104 -10.52 -7.00 36.60
N PRO A 105 -11.44 -6.36 37.33
CA PRO A 105 -12.74 -6.93 37.60
C PRO A 105 -13.45 -7.36 36.30
N VAL A 106 -14.21 -8.46 36.39
CA VAL A 106 -14.90 -9.06 35.24
C VAL A 106 -15.81 -8.04 34.56
N GLY A 107 -15.67 -7.90 33.24
CA GLY A 107 -16.52 -7.03 32.43
C GLY A 107 -16.03 -5.59 32.25
N GLN A 108 -14.91 -5.21 32.88
CA GLN A 108 -14.39 -3.84 32.80
C GLN A 108 -13.55 -3.56 31.54
N VAL A 109 -13.06 -4.61 30.87
CA VAL A 109 -12.32 -4.50 29.62
C VAL A 109 -13.22 -4.93 28.46
N GLN A 110 -13.59 -3.97 27.60
CA GLN A 110 -14.52 -4.22 26.51
C GLN A 110 -13.76 -4.39 25.20
N CYS A 111 -13.73 -5.61 24.69
CA CYS A 111 -13.10 -5.98 23.43
C CYS A 111 -13.83 -5.35 22.25
N LEU A 112 -13.14 -4.45 21.54
CA LEU A 112 -13.56 -3.90 20.25
C LEU A 112 -13.22 -4.84 19.08
N HIS A 113 -12.17 -5.65 19.22
CA HIS A 113 -11.77 -6.62 18.20
C HIS A 113 -10.90 -7.75 18.75
N GLY A 114 -11.05 -8.94 18.17
CA GLY A 114 -10.23 -10.12 18.43
C GLY A 114 -10.97 -11.20 19.21
N GLN A 115 -12.31 -11.14 19.21
CA GLN A 115 -13.15 -12.10 19.94
C GLN A 115 -12.92 -13.54 19.50
N HIS A 116 -12.71 -13.81 18.21
CA HIS A 116 -12.35 -15.15 17.73
C HIS A 116 -10.99 -15.62 18.24
N HIS A 117 -10.03 -14.70 18.47
CA HIS A 117 -8.74 -15.05 19.07
C HIS A 117 -8.91 -15.40 20.55
N LEU A 118 -9.69 -14.61 21.29
CA LEU A 118 -10.00 -14.89 22.70
C LEU A 118 -10.72 -16.23 22.86
N LYS A 119 -11.72 -16.51 22.01
CA LYS A 119 -12.45 -17.78 22.05
C LYS A 119 -11.57 -18.98 21.68
N ALA A 120 -10.79 -18.87 20.61
CA ALA A 120 -9.85 -19.91 20.23
C ALA A 120 -8.78 -20.17 21.30
N ALA A 121 -8.36 -19.12 22.01
CA ALA A 121 -7.43 -19.22 23.12
C ALA A 121 -8.05 -19.88 24.36
N GLU A 122 -9.30 -19.54 24.69
CA GLU A 122 -10.05 -20.17 25.77
C GLU A 122 -10.22 -21.69 25.54
N GLU A 123 -10.47 -22.11 24.30
CA GLU A 123 -10.60 -23.52 23.94
C GLU A 123 -9.28 -24.31 23.97
N LEU A 124 -8.15 -23.63 23.73
CA LEU A 124 -6.85 -24.28 23.57
C LEU A 124 -5.96 -24.21 24.82
N LEU A 125 -6.06 -23.13 25.61
CA LEU A 125 -5.17 -22.86 26.74
C LEU A 125 -5.72 -23.43 28.05
N PRO A 126 -4.85 -24.00 28.91
CA PRO A 126 -5.27 -24.43 30.24
C PRO A 126 -5.69 -23.20 31.07
N PRO A 127 -6.64 -23.34 32.03
CA PRO A 127 -7.16 -22.22 32.82
C PRO A 127 -6.10 -21.35 33.47
N SER A 128 -4.98 -21.94 33.92
CA SER A 128 -3.86 -21.23 34.55
C SER A 128 -3.08 -20.30 33.61
N ASP A 129 -3.24 -20.45 32.29
CA ASP A 129 -2.51 -19.69 31.26
C ASP A 129 -3.47 -18.92 30.32
N GLN A 130 -4.75 -18.78 30.72
CA GLN A 130 -5.77 -18.04 29.98
C GLN A 130 -5.63 -16.52 30.13
N TRP A 131 -4.49 -15.99 29.72
CA TRP A 131 -4.28 -14.57 29.50
C TRP A 131 -4.02 -14.30 28.02
N TRP A 132 -4.32 -13.08 27.60
CA TRP A 132 -4.09 -12.60 26.25
C TRP A 132 -3.45 -11.22 26.22
N THR A 133 -2.76 -10.89 25.13
CA THR A 133 -2.14 -9.58 24.95
C THR A 133 -3.16 -8.60 24.38
N VAL A 134 -3.40 -7.50 25.10
CA VAL A 134 -4.46 -6.53 24.82
C VAL A 134 -3.86 -5.13 24.64
N ASP A 135 -4.19 -4.51 23.51
CA ASP A 135 -3.94 -3.10 23.22
C ASP A 135 -5.10 -2.27 23.80
N LEU A 136 -4.80 -1.45 24.81
CA LEU A 136 -5.79 -0.73 25.61
C LEU A 136 -5.99 0.70 25.11
N TYR A 137 -7.25 1.08 24.94
CA TYR A 137 -7.72 2.43 24.67
C TYR A 137 -8.62 2.91 25.81
N LEU A 138 -8.68 4.23 26.03
CA LEU A 138 -9.73 4.79 26.86
C LEU A 138 -11.10 4.62 26.20
N ASP A 139 -12.16 4.52 27.00
CA ASP A 139 -13.55 4.36 26.56
C ASP A 139 -14.20 5.63 26.02
N ASP A 140 -13.62 6.80 26.30
CA ASP A 140 -14.05 8.11 25.82
C ASP A 140 -13.61 8.42 24.36
N ILE A 141 -13.61 7.38 23.51
CA ILE A 141 -13.32 7.47 22.07
C ILE A 141 -14.57 7.85 21.26
N SER A 142 -14.37 8.56 20.15
CA SER A 142 -15.41 8.93 19.21
C SER A 142 -15.99 7.71 18.50
N SER A 143 -17.25 7.82 18.05
CA SER A 143 -17.90 6.79 17.23
C SER A 143 -17.10 6.46 15.97
N ASP A 144 -16.44 7.46 15.37
CA ASP A 144 -15.63 7.28 14.17
C ASP A 144 -14.34 6.50 14.47
N LEU A 145 -13.67 6.78 15.60
CA LEU A 145 -12.50 6.02 16.01
C LEU A 145 -12.87 4.60 16.43
N GLN A 146 -13.98 4.43 17.15
CA GLN A 146 -14.50 3.12 17.49
C GLN A 146 -14.81 2.30 16.24
N ALA A 147 -15.56 2.88 15.28
CA ALA A 147 -15.83 2.24 14.00
C ALA A 147 -14.54 1.90 13.26
N ALA A 148 -13.55 2.80 13.25
CA ALA A 148 -12.26 2.53 12.61
C ALA A 148 -11.44 1.44 13.32
N LEU A 149 -11.54 1.29 14.64
CA LEU A 149 -10.85 0.23 15.40
C LEU A 149 -11.54 -1.13 15.20
N VAL A 150 -12.87 -1.14 15.16
CA VAL A 150 -13.69 -2.32 14.84
C VAL A 150 -13.43 -2.75 13.38
N ASP A 151 -13.57 -1.83 12.41
CA ASP A 151 -13.45 -2.07 10.97
C ASP A 151 -12.02 -2.45 10.53
N LYS A 152 -10.98 -1.86 11.15
CA LYS A 152 -9.56 -2.19 10.86
C LYS A 152 -9.19 -3.66 11.05
N TYR A 153 -10.07 -4.43 11.68
CA TYR A 153 -9.82 -5.81 12.02
C TYR A 153 -11.01 -6.76 11.80
N LEU A 154 -12.21 -6.27 11.46
CA LEU A 154 -13.32 -7.11 10.97
C LEU A 154 -12.92 -7.94 9.73
N ASN A 155 -11.84 -7.56 9.04
CA ASN A 155 -11.21 -8.35 8.00
C ASN A 155 -10.09 -9.23 8.58
N GLU A 156 -10.42 -10.40 9.11
CA GLU A 156 -9.45 -11.49 9.32
C GLU A 156 -8.83 -12.03 8.01
N LYS A 157 -9.13 -11.39 6.87
CA LYS A 157 -8.38 -11.53 5.63
C LYS A 157 -6.99 -10.94 5.80
N VAL A 158 -5.99 -11.66 5.30
CA VAL A 158 -4.63 -11.14 5.15
C VAL A 158 -4.71 -9.83 4.35
N PRO A 159 -4.23 -8.70 4.89
CA PRO A 159 -4.32 -7.42 4.18
C PRO A 159 -3.55 -7.51 2.87
N SER A 160 -4.07 -6.84 1.86
CA SER A 160 -3.37 -6.63 0.59
C SER A 160 -2.07 -5.86 0.80
N ASP A 161 -1.12 -6.02 -0.12
CA ASP A 161 0.13 -5.27 -0.09
C ASP A 161 -0.13 -3.75 -0.18
N GLY A 162 -1.21 -3.35 -0.86
CA GLY A 162 -1.66 -1.95 -0.96
C GLY A 162 -2.14 -1.37 0.36
N GLU A 163 -2.96 -2.10 1.11
CA GLU A 163 -3.42 -1.68 2.44
C GLU A 163 -2.24 -1.50 3.40
N VAL A 164 -1.31 -2.47 3.40
CA VAL A 164 -0.11 -2.37 4.23
C VAL A 164 0.74 -1.18 3.81
N TYR A 165 0.95 -0.96 2.51
CA TYR A 165 1.70 0.20 2.03
C TYR A 165 1.08 1.52 2.51
N LEU A 166 -0.23 1.70 2.30
CA LEU A 166 -0.95 2.91 2.69
C LEU A 166 -0.83 3.18 4.19
N LYS A 167 -1.05 2.14 5.02
CA LYS A 167 -1.05 2.29 6.48
C LYS A 167 0.34 2.51 7.05
N VAL A 168 1.33 1.76 6.59
CA VAL A 168 2.72 1.98 7.02
C VAL A 168 3.18 3.39 6.64
N ARG A 169 2.92 3.86 5.41
CA ARG A 169 3.30 5.22 5.00
C ARG A 169 2.50 6.32 5.72
N GLN A 170 1.26 6.03 6.13
CA GLN A 170 0.50 6.89 7.03
C GLN A 170 1.19 7.00 8.39
N TYR A 171 1.50 5.87 9.05
CA TYR A 171 2.11 5.90 10.38
C TYR A 171 3.51 6.48 10.42
N GLN A 172 4.32 6.25 9.37
CA GLN A 172 5.62 6.92 9.21
C GLN A 172 5.49 8.44 9.16
N TYR A 173 4.49 8.95 8.42
CA TYR A 173 4.21 10.39 8.36
C TYR A 173 3.74 10.95 9.71
N GLU A 174 3.00 10.14 10.47
CA GLU A 174 2.48 10.50 11.79
C GLU A 174 3.53 10.37 12.92
N GLY A 175 4.73 9.86 12.62
CA GLY A 175 5.76 9.59 13.63
C GLY A 175 5.41 8.43 14.58
N ASN A 176 4.53 7.52 14.13
CA ASN A 176 3.98 6.47 14.98
C ASN A 176 4.65 5.11 14.72
N ALA A 177 5.86 4.95 15.24
CA ALA A 177 6.69 3.75 15.06
C ALA A 177 5.98 2.46 15.49
N ARG A 178 5.20 2.52 16.57
CA ARG A 178 4.48 1.38 17.11
C ARG A 178 3.43 0.82 16.16
N PHE A 179 2.58 1.67 15.56
CA PHE A 179 1.59 1.18 14.60
C PHE A 179 2.21 0.86 13.25
N GLU A 180 3.30 1.53 12.87
CA GLU A 180 4.12 1.11 11.74
C GLU A 180 4.59 -0.34 11.93
N GLU A 181 5.21 -0.67 13.06
CA GLU A 181 5.68 -2.02 13.39
C GLU A 181 4.52 -3.02 13.40
N ARG A 182 3.36 -2.65 13.96
CA ARG A 182 2.15 -3.48 13.95
C ARG A 182 1.69 -3.84 12.53
N TRP A 183 1.71 -2.89 11.61
CA TRP A 183 1.33 -3.13 10.21
C TRP A 183 2.42 -3.88 9.44
N MET A 184 3.69 -3.58 9.69
CA MET A 184 4.83 -4.30 9.12
C MET A 184 4.85 -5.77 9.58
N ALA A 185 4.49 -6.04 10.84
CA ALA A 185 4.42 -7.39 11.39
C ALA A 185 3.42 -8.27 10.64
N ARG A 186 2.38 -7.70 10.00
CA ARG A 186 1.39 -8.44 9.18
C ARG A 186 1.97 -9.01 7.88
N LEU A 187 3.15 -8.56 7.45
CA LEU A 187 3.85 -9.08 6.28
C LEU A 187 4.66 -10.34 6.61
N THR A 188 4.78 -11.26 5.66
CA THR A 188 5.80 -12.32 5.76
C THR A 188 7.20 -11.70 5.77
N ALA A 189 8.19 -12.39 6.32
CA ALA A 189 9.58 -11.90 6.36
C ALA A 189 10.08 -11.47 4.97
N ASN A 190 9.73 -12.25 3.94
CA ASN A 190 10.03 -11.91 2.54
C ASN A 190 9.34 -10.63 2.09
N LYS A 191 8.03 -10.46 2.33
CA LYS A 191 7.33 -9.22 1.96
C LYS A 191 7.87 -8.00 2.72
N ALA A 192 8.19 -8.14 4.00
CA ALA A 192 8.80 -7.06 4.79
C ALA A 192 10.20 -6.66 4.27
N LYS A 193 11.01 -7.63 3.82
CA LYS A 193 12.30 -7.36 3.13
C LYS A 193 12.08 -6.58 1.83
N ARG A 194 11.11 -6.99 1.01
CA ARG A 194 10.78 -6.33 -0.28
C ARG A 194 10.25 -4.91 -0.09
N PHE A 195 9.42 -4.69 0.93
CA PHE A 195 8.99 -3.35 1.34
C PHE A 195 10.20 -2.47 1.69
N ARG A 196 11.12 -2.96 2.55
CA ARG A 196 12.35 -2.23 2.92
C ARG A 196 13.25 -1.92 1.71
N GLN A 197 13.35 -2.84 0.74
CA GLN A 197 14.07 -2.59 -0.52
C GLN A 197 13.47 -1.42 -1.30
N LEU A 198 12.14 -1.35 -1.45
CA LEU A 198 11.49 -0.19 -2.05
C LEU A 198 11.78 1.09 -1.24
N THR A 199 11.70 1.02 0.09
CA THR A 199 11.96 2.17 0.97
C THR A 199 13.36 2.76 0.76
N SER A 200 14.36 1.92 0.46
CA SER A 200 15.73 2.36 0.19
C SER A 200 15.91 3.08 -1.15
N ARG A 201 14.95 2.99 -2.07
CA ARG A 201 14.96 3.67 -3.38
C ARG A 201 14.08 4.92 -3.32
N VAL A 202 14.66 6.02 -2.89
CA VAL A 202 13.94 7.25 -2.50
C VAL A 202 13.03 7.81 -3.59
N ASP A 203 13.51 7.82 -4.83
CA ASP A 203 12.84 8.32 -6.04
C ASP A 203 11.64 7.44 -6.45
N VAL A 204 11.85 6.13 -6.59
CA VAL A 204 10.80 5.17 -6.94
C VAL A 204 9.75 5.12 -5.83
N ARG A 205 10.19 5.08 -4.57
CA ARG A 205 9.33 5.16 -3.39
C ARG A 205 8.47 6.43 -3.42
N ALA A 206 9.07 7.59 -3.68
CA ALA A 206 8.34 8.85 -3.77
C ALA A 206 7.28 8.81 -4.90
N ALA A 207 7.58 8.15 -6.02
CA ALA A 207 6.61 7.97 -7.09
C ALA A 207 5.40 7.10 -6.67
N PHE A 208 5.62 6.01 -5.93
CA PHE A 208 4.53 5.23 -5.31
C PHE A 208 3.76 6.04 -4.26
N ASP A 209 4.44 6.86 -3.46
CA ASP A 209 3.80 7.71 -2.45
C ASP A 209 2.82 8.72 -3.06
N ARG A 210 3.10 9.24 -4.25
CA ARG A 210 2.17 10.14 -4.95
C ARG A 210 0.85 9.45 -5.30
N LEU A 211 0.84 8.12 -5.46
CA LEU A 211 -0.40 7.38 -5.75
C LEU A 211 -1.38 7.37 -4.55
N ARG A 212 -0.91 7.71 -3.34
CA ARG A 212 -1.75 7.74 -2.12
C ARG A 212 -2.95 8.69 -2.23
N ILE A 213 -2.88 9.70 -3.10
CA ILE A 213 -3.99 10.63 -3.34
C ILE A 213 -5.20 9.95 -4.02
N ILE A 214 -4.98 8.81 -4.68
CA ILE A 214 -6.03 7.91 -5.19
C ILE A 214 -5.76 6.51 -4.60
N PRO A 215 -6.18 6.24 -3.35
CA PRO A 215 -5.83 5.01 -2.63
C PRO A 215 -6.18 3.73 -3.41
N ALA A 216 -7.27 3.74 -4.18
CA ALA A 216 -7.72 2.63 -5.01
C ALA A 216 -6.63 2.07 -5.94
N LEU A 217 -5.71 2.90 -6.44
CA LEU A 217 -4.63 2.45 -7.32
C LEU A 217 -3.65 1.50 -6.59
N LEU A 218 -3.33 1.82 -5.34
CA LEU A 218 -2.47 1.02 -4.49
C LEU A 218 -3.21 -0.21 -3.97
N LEU A 219 -4.46 -0.04 -3.50
CA LEU A 219 -5.29 -1.13 -3.01
C LEU A 219 -5.47 -2.23 -4.06
N GLN A 220 -5.72 -1.86 -5.32
CA GLN A 220 -5.97 -2.83 -6.37
C GLN A 220 -4.71 -3.49 -6.94
N GLY A 221 -3.61 -2.74 -7.09
CA GLY A 221 -2.50 -3.22 -7.91
C GLY A 221 -1.13 -3.29 -7.24
N MET A 222 -0.99 -2.85 -5.99
CA MET A 222 0.30 -2.97 -5.29
C MET A 222 0.64 -4.44 -5.05
N LYS A 223 1.86 -4.84 -5.46
CA LYS A 223 2.37 -6.21 -5.30
C LYS A 223 3.82 -6.15 -4.84
N PHE A 224 4.05 -6.34 -3.55
CA PHE A 224 5.41 -6.37 -2.98
C PHE A 224 6.26 -7.47 -3.62
N GLY A 225 5.63 -8.57 -4.05
CA GLY A 225 6.31 -9.63 -4.79
C GLY A 225 6.92 -9.20 -6.12
N SER A 226 6.36 -8.18 -6.78
CA SER A 226 6.84 -7.69 -8.07
C SER A 226 7.99 -6.66 -7.94
N ILE A 227 8.16 -6.06 -6.77
CA ILE A 227 9.12 -4.98 -6.54
C ILE A 227 10.57 -5.41 -6.85
N PRO A 228 11.09 -6.55 -6.34
CA PRO A 228 12.49 -6.90 -6.58
C PRO A 228 12.81 -7.06 -8.06
N ARG A 229 11.91 -7.72 -8.80
CA ARG A 229 12.04 -7.92 -10.25
C ARG A 229 12.02 -6.58 -10.99
N ALA A 230 11.10 -5.68 -10.64
CA ALA A 230 11.04 -4.36 -11.24
C ALA A 230 12.31 -3.53 -10.93
N LEU A 231 12.82 -3.55 -9.70
CA LEU A 231 14.05 -2.84 -9.33
C LEU A 231 15.32 -3.42 -10.00
N ALA A 232 15.36 -4.72 -10.25
CA ALA A 232 16.48 -5.39 -10.93
C ALA A 232 16.65 -4.98 -12.40
N THR A 233 15.68 -4.27 -12.98
CA THR A 233 15.81 -3.67 -14.31
C THR A 233 16.79 -2.50 -14.34
N ASN A 234 17.06 -1.84 -13.21
CA ASN A 234 17.80 -0.58 -13.13
C ASN A 234 17.18 0.56 -13.97
N CYS A 235 15.89 0.48 -14.30
CA CYS A 235 15.15 1.49 -15.07
C CYS A 235 14.37 2.45 -14.15
N TYR A 236 15.06 3.07 -13.19
CA TYR A 236 14.39 3.82 -12.12
C TYR A 236 13.66 5.06 -12.65
N GLU A 237 14.23 5.77 -13.61
CA GLU A 237 13.64 6.93 -14.24
C GLU A 237 12.37 6.57 -15.03
N GLU A 238 12.38 5.44 -15.75
CA GLU A 238 11.21 4.92 -16.46
C GLU A 238 10.13 4.46 -15.49
N MET A 239 10.51 3.84 -14.36
CA MET A 239 9.57 3.49 -13.29
C MET A 239 8.88 4.73 -12.73
N VAL A 240 9.66 5.77 -12.38
CA VAL A 240 9.13 7.04 -11.87
C VAL A 240 8.20 7.70 -12.88
N HIS A 241 8.59 7.70 -14.17
CA HIS A 241 7.75 8.23 -15.25
C HIS A 241 6.45 7.43 -15.43
N GLY A 242 6.52 6.10 -15.45
CA GLY A 242 5.36 5.22 -15.60
C GLY A 242 4.35 5.39 -14.47
N LEU A 243 4.82 5.45 -13.22
CA LEU A 243 3.98 5.73 -12.04
C LEU A 243 3.37 7.14 -12.09
N GLY A 244 4.14 8.13 -12.55
CA GLY A 244 3.65 9.49 -12.75
C GLY A 244 2.56 9.58 -13.82
N SER A 245 2.76 8.91 -14.96
CA SER A 245 1.77 8.85 -16.05
C SER A 245 0.49 8.15 -15.60
N LEU A 246 0.61 7.07 -14.82
CA LEU A 246 -0.54 6.39 -14.22
C LEU A 246 -1.35 7.36 -13.34
N LEU A 247 -0.70 8.12 -12.45
CA LEU A 247 -1.39 9.09 -11.61
C LEU A 247 -2.07 10.20 -12.42
N GLU A 248 -1.34 10.80 -13.38
CA GLU A 248 -1.86 11.86 -14.24
C GLU A 248 -3.09 11.38 -15.01
N SER A 249 -3.07 10.13 -15.46
CA SER A 249 -4.21 9.50 -16.13
C SER A 249 -5.49 9.51 -15.32
N TRP A 250 -5.41 8.98 -14.10
CA TRP A 250 -6.57 8.88 -13.22
C TRP A 250 -7.01 10.25 -12.72
N SER A 251 -6.05 11.13 -12.42
CA SER A 251 -6.30 12.53 -12.09
C SER A 251 -7.09 13.23 -13.20
N TYR A 252 -6.67 13.07 -14.46
CA TYR A 252 -7.34 13.64 -15.63
C TYR A 252 -8.81 13.15 -15.73
N TYR A 253 -9.06 11.85 -15.54
CA TYR A 253 -10.43 11.31 -15.61
C TYR A 253 -11.39 11.98 -14.61
N VAL A 254 -10.89 12.44 -13.46
CA VAL A 254 -11.68 13.12 -12.43
C VAL A 254 -11.38 14.62 -12.30
N ARG A 255 -10.70 15.23 -13.29
CA ARG A 255 -10.34 16.67 -13.34
C ARG A 255 -9.42 17.16 -12.21
N GLY A 256 -8.55 16.31 -11.67
CA GLY A 256 -7.63 16.74 -10.62
C GLY A 256 -8.31 17.07 -9.28
N ASP A 257 -9.62 16.83 -9.15
CA ASP A 257 -10.39 17.12 -7.96
C ASP A 257 -10.08 16.07 -6.88
N ARG A 258 -9.52 16.55 -5.76
CA ARG A 258 -9.07 15.69 -4.67
C ARG A 258 -10.20 14.91 -4.00
N ALA A 259 -11.37 15.51 -3.82
CA ALA A 259 -12.51 14.81 -3.24
C ALA A 259 -13.01 13.70 -4.17
N LYS A 260 -12.99 13.95 -5.48
CA LYS A 260 -13.34 12.93 -6.50
C LYS A 260 -12.28 11.84 -6.61
N MET A 261 -11.00 12.15 -6.47
CA MET A 261 -9.93 11.16 -6.43
C MET A 261 -10.17 10.12 -5.32
N LEU A 262 -10.63 10.54 -4.15
CA LEU A 262 -10.98 9.65 -3.02
C LEU A 262 -12.26 8.82 -3.26
N LYS A 263 -13.14 9.26 -4.16
CA LYS A 263 -14.34 8.50 -4.56
C LYS A 263 -14.02 7.33 -5.48
N VAL A 264 -12.86 7.31 -6.14
CA VAL A 264 -12.45 6.17 -6.96
C VAL A 264 -12.22 4.97 -6.06
N ASP A 265 -12.87 3.85 -6.37
CA ASP A 265 -12.79 2.61 -5.62
C ASP A 265 -11.93 1.55 -6.37
N PRO A 266 -11.41 0.52 -5.66
CA PRO A 266 -10.57 -0.52 -6.26
C PRO A 266 -11.25 -1.29 -7.39
N HIS A 267 -12.57 -1.56 -7.28
CA HIS A 267 -13.32 -2.28 -8.30
C HIS A 267 -13.36 -1.49 -9.61
N THR A 268 -13.57 -0.18 -9.55
CA THR A 268 -13.47 0.70 -10.73
C THR A 268 -12.09 0.58 -11.42
N VAL A 269 -11.00 0.53 -10.66
CA VAL A 269 -9.65 0.39 -11.23
C VAL A 269 -9.47 -0.99 -11.87
N GLU A 270 -9.93 -2.05 -11.20
CA GLU A 270 -9.86 -3.43 -11.66
C GLU A 270 -10.63 -3.70 -12.95
N THR A 271 -11.87 -3.21 -13.01
CA THR A 271 -12.75 -3.48 -14.15
C THR A 271 -12.31 -2.71 -15.39
N LEU A 272 -11.71 -1.53 -15.22
CA LEU A 272 -11.30 -0.67 -16.33
C LEU A 272 -9.87 -0.88 -16.81
N GLN A 273 -8.97 -1.41 -15.98
CA GLN A 273 -7.56 -1.54 -16.34
C GLN A 273 -7.33 -2.31 -17.65
N GLY A 274 -6.44 -1.79 -18.49
CA GLY A 274 -6.08 -2.41 -19.76
C GLY A 274 -7.04 -2.15 -20.92
N LEU A 275 -8.26 -1.65 -20.67
CA LEU A 275 -9.19 -1.27 -21.73
C LEU A 275 -8.74 0.02 -22.43
N ALA A 276 -8.97 0.12 -23.74
CA ALA A 276 -8.52 1.24 -24.58
C ALA A 276 -9.67 1.93 -25.32
N PRO A 277 -10.61 2.59 -24.61
CA PRO A 277 -11.88 3.07 -25.16
C PRO A 277 -11.76 4.18 -26.21
N SER A 278 -10.58 4.76 -26.40
CA SER A 278 -10.32 5.76 -27.45
C SER A 278 -9.98 5.13 -28.80
N VAL A 279 -9.40 3.92 -28.79
CA VAL A 279 -8.86 3.25 -29.98
C VAL A 279 -9.61 1.96 -30.34
N SER A 280 -10.19 1.27 -29.34
CA SER A 280 -10.97 0.05 -29.54
C SER A 280 -12.46 0.34 -29.43
N VAL A 281 -13.22 0.08 -30.51
CA VAL A 281 -14.69 0.23 -30.53
C VAL A 281 -15.36 -0.74 -29.54
N LYS A 282 -14.82 -1.96 -29.43
CA LYS A 282 -15.27 -2.97 -28.47
C LYS A 282 -15.13 -2.46 -27.04
N ASP A 283 -13.93 -1.97 -26.69
CA ASP A 283 -13.66 -1.45 -25.34
C ASP A 283 -14.48 -0.20 -25.07
N ALA A 284 -14.65 0.67 -26.06
CA ALA A 284 -15.49 1.85 -25.93
C ALA A 284 -16.94 1.49 -25.57
N LYS A 285 -17.51 0.45 -26.18
CA LYS A 285 -18.86 -0.03 -25.86
C LYS A 285 -18.93 -0.56 -24.43
N VAL A 286 -17.96 -1.38 -24.03
CA VAL A 286 -17.86 -1.96 -22.68
C VAL A 286 -17.73 -0.85 -21.64
N VAL A 287 -16.70 -0.01 -21.74
CA VAL A 287 -16.44 1.09 -20.78
C VAL A 287 -17.62 2.05 -20.70
N LYS A 288 -18.26 2.38 -21.84
CA LYS A 288 -19.46 3.23 -21.83
C LYS A 288 -20.59 2.59 -21.01
N GLY A 289 -20.85 1.30 -21.20
CA GLY A 289 -21.88 0.56 -20.46
C GLY A 289 -21.61 0.63 -18.96
N LEU A 290 -20.42 0.21 -18.54
CA LEU A 290 -19.98 0.18 -17.14
C LEU A 290 -20.07 1.56 -16.46
N VAL A 291 -19.59 2.61 -17.13
CA VAL A 291 -19.56 3.97 -16.57
C VAL A 291 -20.96 4.57 -16.49
N LEU A 292 -21.79 4.39 -17.53
CA LEU A 292 -23.12 5.01 -17.55
C LEU A 292 -24.13 4.27 -16.66
N SER A 293 -24.02 2.94 -16.53
CA SER A 293 -24.81 2.16 -15.57
C SER A 293 -24.47 2.51 -14.12
N GLY A 294 -23.21 2.89 -13.86
CA GLY A 294 -22.72 3.15 -12.50
C GLY A 294 -22.12 1.94 -11.82
N GLU A 295 -21.91 0.85 -12.56
CA GLU A 295 -21.16 -0.32 -12.09
C GLU A 295 -19.74 0.08 -11.68
N VAL A 296 -19.10 0.91 -12.49
CA VAL A 296 -17.85 1.59 -12.12
C VAL A 296 -18.12 3.08 -11.86
N PHE A 297 -17.28 3.69 -11.03
CA PHE A 297 -17.51 5.03 -10.47
C PHE A 297 -18.84 5.12 -9.70
N SER A 298 -19.19 4.08 -8.94
CA SER A 298 -20.48 3.96 -8.23
C SER A 298 -20.77 5.13 -7.27
N LYS A 299 -19.72 5.69 -6.64
CA LYS A 299 -19.79 6.86 -5.74
C LYS A 299 -19.97 8.21 -6.46
N PHE A 300 -20.06 8.22 -7.79
CA PHE A 300 -20.23 9.43 -8.60
C PHE A 300 -21.68 9.54 -9.11
N THR A 301 -22.15 10.77 -9.21
CA THR A 301 -23.48 11.07 -9.76
C THR A 301 -23.53 10.76 -11.26
N SER A 302 -24.73 10.56 -11.79
CA SER A 302 -24.94 10.29 -13.23
C SER A 302 -24.35 11.36 -14.16
N SER A 303 -24.37 12.64 -13.74
CA SER A 303 -23.76 13.74 -14.50
C SER A 303 -22.23 13.69 -14.48
N GLU A 304 -21.64 13.40 -13.32
CA GLU A 304 -20.20 13.20 -13.19
C GLU A 304 -19.71 12.02 -14.01
N ARG A 305 -20.41 10.88 -13.97
CA ARG A 305 -20.07 9.68 -14.78
C ARG A 305 -20.11 9.96 -16.28
N LYS A 306 -21.12 10.69 -16.77
CA LYS A 306 -21.15 11.16 -18.17
C LYS A 306 -19.93 12.02 -18.52
N ALA A 307 -19.49 12.87 -17.60
CA ALA A 307 -18.30 13.70 -17.81
C ALA A 307 -16.99 12.90 -17.78
N ILE A 308 -16.88 11.91 -16.88
CA ILE A 308 -15.75 10.97 -16.80
C ILE A 308 -15.64 10.18 -18.10
N TRP A 309 -16.76 9.63 -18.59
CA TRP A 309 -16.82 8.93 -19.87
C TRP A 309 -16.27 9.76 -21.04
N LYS A 310 -16.68 11.03 -21.15
CA LYS A 310 -16.17 11.95 -22.19
C LYS A 310 -14.65 12.09 -22.16
N ARG A 311 -14.03 12.03 -20.97
CA ARG A 311 -12.57 12.13 -20.80
C ARG A 311 -11.86 10.80 -21.09
N LEU A 312 -12.42 9.68 -20.64
CA LEU A 312 -11.91 8.34 -20.95
C LEU A 312 -11.80 8.14 -22.47
N LYS A 313 -12.82 8.52 -23.23
CA LYS A 313 -12.84 8.41 -24.70
C LYS A 313 -11.77 9.26 -25.42
N ARG A 314 -11.30 10.35 -24.80
CA ARG A 314 -10.34 11.29 -25.41
C ARG A 314 -8.89 10.84 -25.30
N ARG A 315 -8.57 9.95 -24.37
CA ARG A 315 -7.19 9.56 -24.07
C ARG A 315 -6.81 8.33 -24.89
N ARG A 316 -5.90 8.50 -25.87
CA ARG A 316 -5.49 7.47 -26.83
C ARG A 316 -4.56 6.38 -26.26
N ASN A 317 -4.73 6.03 -24.98
CA ASN A 317 -3.94 5.02 -24.28
C ASN A 317 -4.88 4.00 -23.62
N ILE A 318 -4.34 2.84 -23.24
CA ILE A 318 -5.01 1.95 -22.30
C ILE A 318 -5.25 2.68 -20.97
N ILE A 319 -6.31 2.31 -20.25
CA ILE A 319 -6.54 2.79 -18.88
C ILE A 319 -5.48 2.13 -17.98
N PRO A 320 -4.53 2.89 -17.41
CA PRO A 320 -3.39 2.32 -16.71
C PRO A 320 -3.77 1.90 -15.29
N SER A 321 -2.99 0.99 -14.72
CA SER A 321 -3.08 0.56 -13.33
C SER A 321 -1.73 0.03 -12.87
N LEU A 322 -1.56 -0.24 -11.57
CA LEU A 322 -0.32 -0.85 -11.10
C LEU A 322 -0.13 -2.28 -11.66
N TYR A 323 -1.21 -2.97 -12.01
CA TYR A 323 -1.12 -4.24 -12.73
C TYR A 323 -0.46 -4.06 -14.10
N THR A 324 -0.96 -3.16 -14.94
CA THR A 324 -0.38 -2.91 -16.27
C THR A 324 1.03 -2.32 -16.17
N PHE A 325 1.31 -1.50 -15.15
CA PHE A 325 2.66 -1.05 -14.86
C PHE A 325 3.63 -2.22 -14.63
N PHE A 326 3.29 -3.18 -13.76
CA PHE A 326 4.16 -4.33 -13.52
C PHE A 326 4.31 -5.24 -14.74
N GLN A 327 3.25 -5.42 -15.54
CA GLN A 327 3.33 -6.14 -16.82
C GLN A 327 4.32 -5.47 -17.77
N ASN A 328 4.24 -4.14 -17.89
CA ASN A 328 5.17 -3.36 -18.71
C ASN A 328 6.61 -3.50 -18.20
N MET A 329 6.83 -3.55 -16.88
CA MET A 329 8.17 -3.76 -16.32
C MET A 329 8.74 -5.15 -16.66
N TRP A 330 7.90 -6.19 -16.76
CA TRP A 330 8.35 -7.53 -17.14
C TRP A 330 8.74 -7.61 -18.62
N TYR A 331 8.00 -6.91 -19.49
CA TYR A 331 8.42 -6.74 -20.88
C TYR A 331 9.71 -5.92 -20.97
N LEU A 332 9.77 -4.81 -20.23
CA LEU A 332 10.92 -3.91 -20.24
C LEU A 332 12.18 -4.58 -19.72
N GLU A 333 12.09 -5.55 -18.81
CA GLU A 333 13.23 -6.30 -18.28
C GLU A 333 14.10 -6.92 -19.38
N ALA A 334 13.48 -7.55 -20.38
CA ALA A 334 14.21 -8.16 -21.49
C ALA A 334 14.97 -7.11 -22.31
N CYS A 335 14.31 -5.98 -22.58
CA CYS A 335 14.91 -4.84 -23.27
C CYS A 335 16.03 -4.18 -22.44
N ALA A 336 15.82 -4.07 -21.12
CA ALA A 336 16.77 -3.50 -20.18
C ALA A 336 18.04 -4.34 -20.09
N ASN A 337 17.92 -5.67 -20.17
CA ASN A 337 19.08 -6.56 -20.20
C ASN A 337 19.94 -6.31 -21.45
N CYS A 338 19.35 -6.03 -22.60
CA CYS A 338 20.08 -5.62 -23.81
C CYS A 338 20.84 -4.30 -23.55
N MET A 339 20.16 -3.30 -22.97
CA MET A 339 20.77 -2.00 -22.65
C MET A 339 21.91 -2.12 -21.63
N LYS A 340 21.76 -2.94 -20.60
CA LYS A 340 22.77 -3.14 -19.55
C LYS A 340 24.06 -3.74 -20.08
N ARG A 341 24.02 -4.51 -21.18
CA ARG A 341 25.24 -5.00 -21.86
C ARG A 341 26.04 -3.88 -22.50
N LEU A 342 25.37 -2.80 -22.92
CA LEU A 342 26.02 -1.65 -23.54
C LEU A 342 26.61 -0.69 -22.49
N VAL A 343 25.85 -0.36 -21.44
CA VAL A 343 26.19 0.77 -20.53
C VAL A 343 26.51 0.37 -19.09
N ASN A 344 26.45 -0.93 -18.76
CA ASN A 344 26.76 -1.54 -17.44
C ASN A 344 26.57 -0.62 -16.20
N PRO A 345 25.35 -0.54 -15.64
CA PRO A 345 25.08 0.25 -14.44
C PRO A 345 25.96 -0.14 -13.25
N CYS A 346 26.45 0.87 -12.53
CA CYS A 346 27.37 0.70 -11.40
C CYS A 346 26.97 1.61 -10.22
N GLN A 347 27.73 1.59 -9.12
CA GLN A 347 27.37 2.41 -7.95
C GLN A 347 27.33 3.92 -8.26
N ARG A 348 28.20 4.41 -9.14
CA ARG A 348 28.24 5.82 -9.58
C ARG A 348 27.07 6.16 -10.51
N TYR A 349 26.66 5.20 -11.34
CA TYR A 349 25.59 5.34 -12.33
C TYR A 349 24.60 4.19 -12.16
N PRO A 350 23.70 4.27 -11.16
CA PRO A 350 22.94 3.11 -10.69
C PRO A 350 21.80 2.67 -11.62
N SER A 351 21.46 3.50 -12.60
CA SER A 351 20.38 3.25 -13.57
C SER A 351 20.93 3.08 -14.99
N VAL A 352 20.17 2.40 -15.85
CA VAL A 352 20.47 2.30 -17.28
C VAL A 352 20.60 3.69 -17.91
N LYS A 353 19.71 4.62 -17.54
CA LYS A 353 19.75 5.99 -18.05
C LYS A 353 21.00 6.75 -17.61
N SER A 354 21.30 6.76 -16.31
CA SER A 354 22.48 7.47 -15.79
C SER A 354 23.78 6.89 -16.34
N ALA A 355 23.85 5.57 -16.51
CA ALA A 355 25.02 4.91 -17.07
C ALA A 355 25.19 5.22 -18.57
N PHE A 356 24.08 5.22 -19.32
CA PHE A 356 24.10 5.67 -20.71
C PHE A 356 24.57 7.12 -20.83
N LEU A 357 24.00 8.04 -20.05
CA LEU A 357 24.38 9.45 -20.10
C LEU A 357 25.84 9.68 -19.69
N GLY A 358 26.37 8.86 -18.77
CA GLY A 358 27.78 8.90 -18.37
C GLY A 358 28.73 8.36 -19.45
N ALA A 359 28.29 7.38 -20.25
CA ALA A 359 29.06 6.80 -21.34
C ALA A 359 28.92 7.56 -22.67
N PHE A 360 27.92 8.44 -22.80
CA PHE A 360 27.61 9.13 -24.03
C PHE A 360 28.67 10.19 -24.37
N GLN A 361 29.51 9.89 -25.36
CA GLN A 361 30.57 10.77 -25.86
C GLN A 361 30.20 11.37 -27.23
N MET A 362 30.65 12.60 -27.49
CA MET A 362 30.46 13.26 -28.78
C MET A 362 31.65 13.05 -29.70
N GLY A 363 31.38 12.91 -31.01
CA GLY A 363 32.38 13.16 -32.05
C GLY A 363 32.59 14.68 -32.22
N PRO A 364 33.80 15.12 -32.61
CA PRO A 364 34.21 16.53 -32.49
C PRO A 364 33.45 17.55 -33.35
N ASN A 365 32.67 17.15 -34.37
CA ASN A 365 32.20 18.08 -35.42
C ASN A 365 30.74 17.88 -35.88
N ASN A 366 29.81 17.45 -35.04
CA ASN A 366 28.41 17.34 -35.47
C ASN A 366 27.44 17.86 -34.41
N ASP A 367 26.67 18.90 -34.74
CA ASP A 367 25.47 19.33 -33.99
C ASP A 367 24.22 18.53 -34.35
N ASP A 368 24.36 17.60 -35.29
CA ASP A 368 23.29 16.80 -35.84
C ASP A 368 23.40 15.35 -35.33
N CYS A 369 22.28 14.74 -34.98
CA CYS A 369 22.17 13.31 -34.70
C CYS A 369 21.25 12.64 -35.72
N LEU A 370 21.63 11.44 -36.18
CA LEU A 370 20.80 10.64 -37.06
C LEU A 370 19.78 9.85 -36.21
N ILE A 371 18.50 10.02 -36.50
CA ILE A 371 17.39 9.36 -35.79
C ILE A 371 16.66 8.48 -36.80
N GLN A 372 16.49 7.19 -36.47
CA GLN A 372 15.62 6.32 -37.26
C GLN A 372 14.15 6.68 -37.00
N SER A 373 13.42 7.04 -38.06
CA SER A 373 12.01 7.43 -38.01
C SER A 373 11.05 6.33 -38.49
N SER A 374 11.52 5.42 -39.33
CA SER A 374 10.79 4.22 -39.78
C SER A 374 11.77 3.04 -39.90
N GLU A 375 11.32 1.87 -40.35
CA GLU A 375 12.22 0.75 -40.59
C GLU A 375 13.36 1.11 -41.55
N MET A 376 13.07 1.94 -42.57
CA MET A 376 13.99 2.27 -43.65
C MET A 376 14.47 3.73 -43.64
N ASP A 377 13.78 4.62 -42.93
CA ASP A 377 14.05 6.05 -42.99
C ASP A 377 14.80 6.58 -41.77
N PHE A 378 15.72 7.49 -42.05
CA PHE A 378 16.47 8.24 -41.06
C PHE A 378 16.31 9.73 -41.31
N ARG A 379 16.29 10.50 -40.23
CA ARG A 379 16.26 11.96 -40.27
C ARG A 379 17.37 12.54 -39.41
N HIS A 380 17.94 13.65 -39.86
CA HIS A 380 18.86 14.44 -39.07
C HIS A 380 18.07 15.34 -38.09
N GLN A 381 18.46 15.30 -36.83
CA GLN A 381 17.91 16.15 -35.79
C GLN A 381 19.03 16.99 -35.19
N ARG A 382 18.92 18.31 -35.39
CA ARG A 382 19.78 19.31 -34.75
C ARG A 382 19.39 19.48 -33.30
N GLY A 383 20.38 19.70 -32.42
CA GLY A 383 20.10 20.13 -31.06
C GLY A 383 21.30 20.07 -30.11
N PRO A 384 21.17 20.68 -28.92
CA PRO A 384 22.18 20.60 -27.88
C PRO A 384 22.41 19.14 -27.46
N GLN A 385 23.58 18.89 -26.87
CA GLN A 385 24.01 17.56 -26.43
C GLN A 385 22.96 16.81 -25.60
N SER A 386 22.29 17.50 -24.68
CA SER A 386 21.27 16.89 -23.81
C SER A 386 20.09 16.30 -24.60
N ILE A 387 19.61 17.01 -25.63
CA ILE A 387 18.52 16.56 -26.50
C ILE A 387 18.98 15.35 -27.33
N ARG A 388 20.22 15.39 -27.85
CA ARG A 388 20.77 14.30 -28.66
C ARG A 388 20.98 13.03 -27.84
N ALA A 389 21.48 13.15 -26.61
CA ALA A 389 21.61 12.02 -25.70
C ALA A 389 20.23 11.40 -25.40
N GLU A 390 19.20 12.21 -25.14
CA GLU A 390 17.83 11.72 -24.95
C GLU A 390 17.28 10.98 -26.18
N PHE A 391 17.52 11.49 -27.39
CA PHE A 391 17.12 10.81 -28.62
C PHE A 391 17.88 9.50 -28.82
N GLY A 392 19.21 9.51 -28.65
CA GLY A 392 20.04 8.31 -28.74
C GLY A 392 19.59 7.23 -27.74
N TYR A 393 19.31 7.64 -26.50
CA TYR A 393 18.78 6.75 -25.47
C TYR A 393 17.45 6.09 -25.90
N ARG A 394 16.50 6.87 -26.41
CA ARG A 394 15.20 6.36 -26.89
C ARG A 394 15.35 5.47 -28.11
N GLN A 395 16.23 5.82 -29.04
CA GLN A 395 16.51 5.02 -30.23
C GLN A 395 17.06 3.64 -29.87
N LEU A 396 17.98 3.57 -28.90
CA LEU A 396 18.49 2.29 -28.39
C LEU A 396 17.40 1.48 -27.69
N TRP A 397 16.51 2.11 -26.92
CA TRP A 397 15.35 1.40 -26.36
C TRP A 397 14.43 0.84 -27.44
N LEU A 398 14.12 1.62 -28.48
CA LEU A 398 13.29 1.17 -29.59
C LEU A 398 13.96 0.04 -30.38
N TYR A 399 15.29 0.09 -30.52
CA TYR A 399 16.07 -0.99 -31.12
C TYR A 399 16.00 -2.26 -30.24
N ALA A 400 16.26 -2.13 -28.94
CA ALA A 400 16.14 -3.24 -27.99
C ALA A 400 14.74 -3.85 -28.01
N MET A 401 13.68 -3.05 -28.02
CA MET A 401 12.30 -3.55 -28.11
C MET A 401 12.02 -4.34 -29.39
N ARG A 402 12.65 -3.98 -30.51
CA ARG A 402 12.50 -4.71 -31.79
C ARG A 402 13.30 -6.01 -31.82
N HIS A 403 14.49 -6.02 -31.21
CA HIS A 403 15.47 -7.08 -31.42
C HIS A 403 15.83 -7.88 -30.16
N TYR A 404 15.24 -7.61 -28.99
CA TYR A 404 15.58 -8.34 -27.75
C TYR A 404 15.53 -9.88 -27.86
N PRO A 405 14.67 -10.52 -28.68
CA PRO A 405 14.69 -11.98 -28.79
C PRO A 405 15.95 -12.51 -29.50
N GLN A 406 16.61 -11.68 -30.29
CA GLN A 406 17.80 -12.02 -31.09
C GLN A 406 19.10 -11.57 -30.42
N ILE A 407 18.99 -10.72 -29.40
CA ILE A 407 20.11 -10.29 -28.58
C ILE A 407 20.19 -11.31 -27.44
N PRO A 408 21.21 -12.19 -27.39
CA PRO A 408 21.30 -13.29 -26.42
C PRO A 408 21.22 -12.81 -24.98
#